data_AF-A0A925KU20-F1
#
_entry.id   AF-A0A925KU20-F1
#
_cell.length_a   1.000
_cell.length_b   1.000
_cell.length_c   1.000
_cell.angle_alpha   90.00
_cell.angle_beta   90.00
_cell.angle_gamma   90.00
#
_symmetry.space_group_name_H-M   'P 1'
#
loop_
_entity.id
_entity.type
_entity.pdbx_description
1 polymer ?
#
loop_
_entity_poly.entity_id
_entity_poly.type
_entity_poly.pdbx_seq_one_letter_code
_entity_poly.pdbx_strand_id
1 'polypeptide(L)'
;MDLPIEFLFRNKRSSCIVFIDSSASPCYVFAELIDADLIAEFGKEITVKTDFNQRLPKQDDYPALIEIRQIIFTAVKRLPDFVAAHHKIELLERRTPVFLSHHDS
;
A
#
# COMPACT_ATOMS: atom_id res chain seq x y z
N MET A 1 -8.41 -9.89 2.63
CA MET A 1 -8.87 -9.88 4.03
C MET A 1 -8.91 -8.43 4.46
N ASP A 2 -9.98 -8.04 5.13
CA ASP A 2 -10.20 -6.65 5.56
C ASP A 2 -9.59 -6.47 6.94
N LEU A 3 -8.65 -5.54 7.06
CA LEU A 3 -7.84 -5.34 8.26
C LEU A 3 -8.11 -3.94 8.81
N PRO A 4 -8.63 -3.80 10.04
CA PRO A 4 -8.79 -2.49 10.63
C PRO A 4 -7.41 -1.94 11.02
N ILE A 5 -7.15 -0.68 10.69
CA ILE A 5 -5.97 0.05 11.16
C ILE A 5 -6.36 1.38 11.81
N GLU A 6 -5.58 1.77 12.81
CA GLU A 6 -5.64 3.09 13.41
C GLU A 6 -4.42 3.91 13.00
N PHE A 7 -4.62 5.21 12.83
CA PHE A 7 -3.55 6.14 12.52
C PHE A 7 -3.84 7.54 13.09
N LEU A 8 -2.79 8.35 13.18
CA LEU A 8 -2.88 9.75 13.57
C LEU A 8 -2.74 10.62 12.32
N PHE A 9 -3.72 11.47 12.03
CA PHE A 9 -3.68 12.44 10.94
C PHE A 9 -4.07 13.81 11.45
N ARG A 10 -3.22 14.83 11.26
CA ARG A 10 -3.43 16.20 11.75
C ARG A 10 -3.87 16.25 13.23
N ASN A 11 -3.19 15.47 14.08
CA ASN A 11 -3.48 15.32 15.53
C ASN A 11 -4.84 14.69 15.90
N LYS A 12 -5.60 14.16 14.93
CA LYS A 12 -6.83 13.39 15.17
C LYS A 12 -6.57 11.90 14.96
N ARG A 13 -6.92 11.07 15.95
CA ARG A 13 -6.89 9.61 15.79
C ARG A 13 -8.06 9.20 14.89
N SER A 14 -7.76 8.49 13.82
CA SER A 14 -8.72 8.01 12.83
C SER A 14 -8.48 6.53 12.53
N SER A 15 -9.44 5.90 11.88
CA SER A 15 -9.33 4.50 11.46
C SER A 15 -9.82 4.30 10.03
N CYS A 16 -9.31 3.25 9.41
CA CYS A 16 -9.80 2.75 8.13
C CYS A 16 -9.73 1.22 8.09
N ILE A 17 -10.47 0.65 7.15
CA ILE A 17 -10.37 -0.77 6.81
C ILE A 17 -9.47 -0.88 5.59
N VAL A 18 -8.47 -1.75 5.63
CA VAL A 18 -7.58 -1.96 4.49
C VAL A 18 -7.72 -3.36 3.90
N PHE A 19 -7.66 -3.42 2.58
CA PHE A 19 -7.50 -4.63 1.81
C PHE A 19 -6.15 -4.59 1.08
N ILE A 20 -5.33 -5.62 1.26
CA ILE A 20 -4.01 -5.74 0.63
C ILE A 20 -4.12 -6.69 -0.56
N ASP A 21 -3.96 -6.16 -1.77
CA ASP A 21 -3.78 -6.94 -2.99
C ASP A 21 -2.29 -7.16 -3.26
N SER A 22 -1.81 -8.33 -2.84
CA SER A 22 -0.43 -8.79 -3.02
C SER A 22 -0.29 -9.84 -4.14
N SER A 23 -1.25 -9.89 -5.07
CA SER A 23 -1.21 -10.84 -6.19
C SER A 23 -0.08 -10.55 -7.19
N ALA A 24 0.38 -9.31 -7.27
CA ALA A 24 1.45 -8.87 -8.15
C ALA A 24 2.33 -7.77 -7.50
N SER A 25 3.48 -7.51 -8.12
CA SER A 25 4.33 -6.35 -7.84
C SER A 25 4.21 -5.37 -9.01
N PRO A 26 3.86 -4.09 -8.80
CA PRO A 26 3.66 -3.43 -7.51
C PRO A 26 2.35 -3.84 -6.81
N CYS A 27 2.41 -3.87 -5.47
CA CYS A 27 1.32 -4.19 -4.57
C CYS A 27 0.38 -2.97 -4.41
N TYR A 28 -0.92 -3.26 -4.27
CA TYR A 28 -1.95 -2.26 -4.04
C TYR A 28 -2.63 -2.47 -2.70
N VAL A 29 -2.75 -1.40 -1.93
CA VAL A 29 -3.51 -1.36 -0.68
C VAL A 29 -4.69 -0.44 -0.88
N PHE A 30 -5.89 -0.96 -0.71
CA PHE A 30 -7.13 -0.21 -0.78
C PHE A 30 -7.59 0.08 0.64
N ALA A 31 -7.77 1.35 0.98
CA ALA A 31 -8.18 1.79 2.31
C ALA A 31 -9.55 2.46 2.25
N GLU A 32 -10.53 1.87 2.91
CA GLU A 32 -11.87 2.44 3.12
C GLU A 32 -11.88 3.29 4.39
N LEU A 33 -11.99 4.61 4.22
CA LEU A 33 -12.06 5.57 5.31
C LEU A 33 -13.41 5.46 6.02
N ILE A 34 -13.38 5.58 7.36
CA ILE A 34 -14.57 5.54 8.21
C ILE A 34 -14.90 6.93 8.77
N ASP A 35 -13.89 7.78 8.95
CA ASP A 35 -14.05 9.13 9.51
C ASP A 35 -14.71 10.09 8.51
N ALA A 36 -15.84 10.69 8.89
CA ALA A 36 -16.63 11.55 8.02
C ALA A 36 -15.86 12.78 7.49
N ASP A 37 -14.96 13.36 8.29
CA ASP A 37 -14.18 14.53 7.88
C ASP A 37 -13.16 14.13 6.82
N LEU A 38 -12.50 12.97 7.00
CA LEU A 38 -11.57 12.43 6.01
C LEU A 38 -12.29 12.01 4.73
N ILE A 39 -13.49 11.43 4.84
CA ILE A 39 -14.31 11.07 3.67
C ILE A 39 -14.71 12.32 2.88
N ALA A 40 -15.08 13.40 3.57
CA ALA A 40 -15.44 14.66 2.93
C ALA A 40 -14.25 15.30 2.19
N GLU A 41 -13.02 15.17 2.72
CA GLU A 41 -11.81 15.74 2.12
C GLU A 41 -11.22 14.86 1.02
N PHE A 42 -11.10 13.55 1.25
CA PHE A 42 -10.32 12.63 0.41
C PHE A 42 -11.18 11.63 -0.38
N GLY A 43 -12.49 11.57 -0.11
CA GLY A 43 -13.37 10.52 -0.58
C GLY A 43 -13.34 9.28 0.32
N LYS A 44 -14.26 8.35 0.03
CA LYS A 44 -14.44 7.14 0.84
C LYS A 44 -13.28 6.14 0.73
N GLU A 45 -12.62 6.10 -0.42
CA GLU A 45 -11.57 5.12 -0.70
C GLU A 45 -10.25 5.81 -1.08
N ILE A 46 -9.16 5.34 -0.48
CA ILE A 46 -7.80 5.74 -0.80
C ILE A 46 -7.02 4.51 -1.24
N THR A 47 -6.47 4.54 -2.45
CA THR A 47 -5.52 3.51 -2.88
C THR A 47 -4.08 3.96 -2.66
N VAL A 48 -3.27 3.08 -2.07
CA VAL A 48 -1.82 3.19 -1.92
C VAL A 48 -1.16 2.18 -2.84
N LYS A 49 -0.23 2.64 -3.68
CA LYS A 49 0.61 1.78 -4.53
C LYS A 49 1.98 1.63 -3.87
N THR A 50 2.55 0.43 -3.81
CA THR A 50 3.82 0.16 -3.11
C THR A 50 4.61 -0.97 -3.74
N ASP A 51 5.94 -0.92 -3.60
CA ASP A 51 6.88 -2.02 -3.87
C ASP A 51 7.25 -2.79 -2.59
N PHE A 52 6.37 -2.75 -1.58
CA PHE A 52 6.55 -3.22 -0.19
C PHE A 52 7.57 -2.43 0.66
N ASN A 53 8.57 -1.83 0.04
CA ASN A 53 9.60 -1.07 0.75
C ASN A 53 9.16 0.39 0.97
N GLN A 54 8.59 1.00 -0.06
CA GLN A 54 8.17 2.38 -0.11
C GLN A 54 6.83 2.55 -0.82
N ARG A 55 6.18 3.69 -0.57
CA ARG A 55 5.04 4.12 -1.35
C ARG A 55 5.54 4.57 -2.73
N LEU A 56 4.89 4.10 -3.79
CA LEU A 56 5.11 4.57 -5.15
C LEU A 56 4.21 5.78 -5.45
N PRO A 57 4.71 6.75 -6.23
CA PRO A 57 3.94 7.92 -6.62
C PRO A 57 2.73 7.55 -7.49
N LYS A 58 1.67 8.36 -7.43
CA LYS A 58 0.49 8.27 -8.30
C LYS A 58 0.25 9.60 -9.01
N GLN A 59 -0.46 9.57 -10.14
CA GLN A 59 -0.75 10.76 -10.95
C GLN A 59 -1.65 11.77 -10.24
N ASP A 60 -2.49 11.31 -9.31
CA ASP A 60 -3.43 12.11 -8.54
C ASP A 60 -2.84 12.61 -7.20
N ASP A 61 -1.53 12.46 -7.00
CA ASP A 61 -0.86 12.91 -5.78
C ASP A 61 -0.89 14.45 -5.67
N TYR A 62 -1.58 14.95 -4.63
CA TYR A 62 -1.46 16.32 -4.12
C TYR A 62 -1.03 16.29 -2.64
N PRO A 63 -0.49 17.37 -2.07
CA PRO A 63 0.23 17.33 -0.78
C PRO A 63 -0.52 16.63 0.37
N ALA A 64 -1.80 16.96 0.58
CA ALA A 64 -2.59 16.34 1.65
C ALA A 64 -2.88 14.84 1.39
N LEU A 65 -3.13 14.46 0.14
CA LEU A 65 -3.36 13.06 -0.22
C LEU A 65 -2.08 12.22 -0.11
N ILE A 66 -0.92 12.80 -0.43
CA ILE A 66 0.38 12.16 -0.21
C ILE A 66 0.57 11.86 1.28
N GLU A 67 0.29 12.83 2.15
CA GLU A 67 0.47 12.71 3.59
C GLU A 67 -0.38 11.55 4.16
N ILE A 68 -1.68 11.52 3.88
CA ILE A 68 -2.56 10.45 4.37
C ILE A 68 -2.20 9.09 3.77
N ARG A 69 -1.83 9.01 2.48
CA ARG A 69 -1.35 7.76 1.85
C ARG A 69 -0.08 7.25 2.53
N GLN A 70 0.85 8.14 2.86
CA GLN A 70 2.10 7.78 3.54
C GLN A 70 1.83 7.28 4.97
N ILE A 71 0.89 7.90 5.68
CA ILE A 71 0.49 7.48 7.02
C ILE A 71 -0.18 6.11 7.00
N ILE A 72 -1.14 5.90 6.09
CA ILE A 72 -1.78 4.59 5.87
C ILE A 72 -0.73 3.54 5.54
N PHE A 73 0.16 3.81 4.59
CA PHE A 73 1.24 2.89 4.25
C PHE A 73 2.10 2.53 5.47
N THR A 74 2.50 3.52 6.27
CA THR A 74 3.31 3.31 7.47
C THR A 74 2.62 2.43 8.50
N ALA A 75 1.30 2.57 8.68
CA ALA A 75 0.52 1.70 9.54
C ALA A 75 0.44 0.27 8.97
N VAL A 76 0.16 0.14 7.67
CA VAL A 76 0.02 -1.15 6.97
C VAL A 76 1.32 -1.96 6.97
N LYS A 77 2.49 -1.31 6.85
CA LYS A 77 3.80 -1.99 6.91
C LYS A 77 4.03 -2.81 8.18
N ARG A 78 3.30 -2.51 9.26
CA ARG A 78 3.42 -3.20 10.55
C ARG A 78 2.47 -4.38 10.69
N LEU A 79 1.54 -4.56 9.74
CA LEU A 79 0.59 -5.66 9.77
C LEU A 79 1.26 -6.98 9.40
N PRO A 80 0.99 -8.07 10.14
CA PRO A 80 1.52 -9.40 9.82
C PRO A 80 1.23 -9.83 8.38
N ASP A 81 0.03 -9.55 7.87
CA ASP A 81 -0.36 -9.88 6.50
C ASP A 81 0.49 -9.17 5.44
N PHE A 82 0.85 -7.90 5.69
CA PHE A 82 1.71 -7.16 4.79
C PHE A 82 3.15 -7.70 4.79
N VAL A 83 3.67 -8.04 5.98
CA VAL A 83 5.00 -8.66 6.13
C VAL A 83 5.04 -10.04 5.45
N ALA A 84 4.01 -10.86 5.65
CA ALA A 84 3.91 -12.16 5.00
C ALA A 84 3.82 -12.03 3.47
N ALA A 85 3.05 -11.06 2.97
CA ALA A 85 2.95 -10.76 1.54
C ALA A 85 4.31 -10.32 0.97
N HIS A 86 5.04 -9.44 1.67
CA HIS A 86 6.37 -9.00 1.25
C HIS A 86 7.34 -10.17 1.10
N HIS A 87 7.47 -11.01 2.14
CA HIS A 87 8.35 -12.19 2.09
C HIS A 87 7.97 -13.16 0.96
N LYS A 88 6.67 -13.35 0.71
CA LYS A 88 6.20 -14.20 -0.40
C LYS A 88 6.68 -13.66 -1.75
N ILE A 89 6.56 -12.36 -2.00
CA ILE A 89 6.99 -11.74 -3.25
C ILE A 89 8.51 -11.81 -3.40
N GLU A 90 9.29 -11.52 -2.35
CA GLU A 90 10.75 -11.65 -2.38
C GLU A 90 11.19 -13.07 -2.76
N LEU A 91 10.50 -14.10 -2.25
CA LEU A 91 10.79 -15.49 -2.60
C LEU A 91 10.46 -15.83 -4.06
N LEU A 92 9.37 -15.26 -4.60
CA LEU A 92 8.97 -15.47 -6.00
C LEU A 92 9.96 -14.78 -6.96
N GLU A 93 10.39 -13.57 -6.65
CA GLU A 93 11.37 -12.83 -7.45
C GLU A 93 12.72 -13.56 -7.47
N ARG A 94 13.19 -14.09 -6.33
CA ARG A 94 14.43 -14.89 -6.26
C ARG A 94 14.36 -16.21 -7.02
N ARG A 95 13.16 -16.76 -7.23
CA ARG A 95 12.95 -18.05 -7.91
C ARG A 95 12.75 -17.92 -9.42
N THR A 96 12.66 -16.71 -9.95
CA THR A 96 12.53 -16.50 -11.39
C THR A 96 13.94 -16.51 -12.00
N PRO A 97 14.35 -17.57 -12.73
CA PRO A 97 15.62 -17.55 -13.44
C PRO A 97 15.57 -16.42 -14.48
N VAL A 98 16.57 -15.55 -14.47
CA VAL A 98 16.84 -14.65 -15.59
C VAL A 98 17.16 -15.56 -16.77
N PHE A 99 16.18 -15.83 -17.64
CA PHE A 99 16.45 -16.43 -18.94
C PHE A 99 17.29 -15.42 -19.72
N LEU A 100 18.60 -15.67 -19.71
CA LEU A 100 19.60 -14.99 -20.52
C LEU A 100 19.11 -14.92 -21.97
N SER A 101 18.84 -13.72 -22.46
CA SER A 101 18.80 -13.47 -23.89
C SER A 101 20.25 -13.49 -24.42
N HIS A 102 20.80 -14.68 -24.62
CA HIS A 102 21.86 -14.87 -25.61
C HIS A 102 21.17 -15.06 -26.95
N HIS A 103 21.02 -13.96 -27.68
CA HIS A 103 21.01 -14.04 -29.14
C HIS A 103 22.32 -13.44 -29.60
N ASP A 104 23.34 -14.31 -29.66
CA ASP A 104 24.46 -14.13 -30.56
C ASP A 104 23.92 -14.17 -31.99
N SER A 105 24.29 -13.17 -32.79
CA SER A 105 24.42 -13.25 -34.24
C SER A 105 25.42 -12.21 -34.70
#